data_AF-A0A2Z5BNW4-F1
#
_entry.id   AF-A0A2Z5BNW4-F1
#
_cell.length_a   1.000
_cell.length_b   1.000
_cell.length_c   1.000
_cell.angle_alpha   90.00
_cell.angle_beta   90.00
_cell.angle_gamma   90.00
#
_symmetry.space_group_name_H-M   'P 1'
#
loop_
_entity.id
_entity.type
_entity.pdbx_description
1 polymer ?
#
loop_
_entity_poly.entity_id
_entity_poly.type
_entity_poly.pdbx_seq_one_letter_code
_entity_poly.pdbx_strand_id
1 'polypeptide(L)'
;MPPEKAPAHGVVGQITRGTTNTNRLRRIDRWIARHPALRRTADPFVVDLGYGASAVTVLELERRLRLARPDVEVLGLEIDPARVERARTQLVEVRAGRTAFATDAHVSFARGGFEVPTPRGRRPAVLRAFNVLRQYDEHEVKDAWGRMAQRLHPDGILVEGTCDELGRICTWVEVGADGAPRTLTLSLRLAELASPSIAAERLPKALIHRNVPGEAVHDFLRALDGEWTRAVDTASFGPVQRWRAALDAMHATGWPVHGRARWRLGEVTVPWSLIAPRD
;
A
#
# COMPACT_ATOMS: atom_id res chain seq x y z
N MET A 1 -5.09 12.66 -36.36
CA MET A 1 -4.31 12.21 -35.18
C MET A 1 -3.95 13.43 -34.36
N PRO A 2 -4.31 13.50 -33.08
CA PRO A 2 -3.81 14.57 -32.22
C PRO A 2 -2.32 14.31 -31.91
N PRO A 3 -1.50 15.36 -31.75
CA PRO A 3 -0.06 15.19 -31.60
C PRO A 3 0.30 14.62 -30.22
N GLU A 4 1.11 13.57 -30.25
CA GLU A 4 1.78 12.97 -29.11
C GLU A 4 2.74 14.00 -28.49
N LYS A 5 2.49 14.38 -27.23
CA LYS A 5 3.40 15.26 -26.48
C LYS A 5 4.66 14.48 -26.13
N ALA A 6 5.79 14.94 -26.65
CA ALA A 6 7.12 14.46 -26.26
C ALA A 6 7.31 14.49 -24.72
N PRO A 7 8.00 13.49 -24.15
CA PRO A 7 8.24 13.43 -22.71
C PRO A 7 9.15 14.59 -22.27
N ALA A 8 8.69 15.37 -21.29
CA ALA A 8 9.55 16.34 -20.61
C ALA A 8 10.65 15.57 -19.85
N HIS A 9 11.92 15.83 -20.19
CA HIS A 9 13.07 15.24 -19.51
C HIS A 9 12.91 15.31 -17.98
N GLY A 10 12.84 14.15 -17.31
CA GLY A 10 13.16 14.05 -15.87
C GLY A 10 12.19 13.33 -14.93
N VAL A 11 10.95 12.97 -15.31
CA VAL A 11 10.02 12.27 -14.39
C VAL A 11 9.61 10.91 -14.93
N VAL A 12 9.87 9.85 -14.16
CA VAL A 12 9.56 8.46 -14.54
C VAL A 12 8.33 7.99 -13.78
N GLY A 13 7.23 7.73 -14.47
CA GLY A 13 5.95 7.41 -13.85
C GLY A 13 4.79 7.48 -14.85
N GLN A 14 3.66 6.85 -14.53
CA GLN A 14 2.38 7.09 -15.20
C GLN A 14 1.40 7.78 -14.25
N ILE A 15 0.56 8.66 -14.79
CA ILE A 15 -0.47 9.34 -14.01
C ILE A 15 -1.47 8.30 -13.48
N THR A 16 -1.71 8.31 -12.17
CA THR A 16 -2.72 7.42 -11.57
C THR A 16 -4.12 7.76 -12.10
N ARG A 17 -4.86 6.74 -12.57
CA ARG A 17 -6.29 6.83 -12.93
C ARG A 17 -7.17 6.51 -11.71
N GLY A 18 -8.17 7.33 -11.43
CA GLY A 18 -9.18 7.11 -10.37
C GLY A 18 -9.37 8.30 -9.41
N THR A 19 -10.41 8.25 -8.59
CA THR A 19 -10.76 9.30 -7.61
C THR A 19 -9.98 9.14 -6.30
N THR A 20 -9.57 10.25 -5.68
CA THR A 20 -8.95 10.27 -4.35
C THR A 20 -10.04 10.23 -3.28
N ASN A 21 -10.62 9.05 -3.05
CA ASN A 21 -11.63 8.87 -2.01
C ASN A 21 -11.00 8.93 -0.60
N THR A 22 -11.61 9.73 0.27
CA THR A 22 -11.27 9.86 1.69
C THR A 22 -11.25 8.50 2.38
N ASN A 23 -10.28 8.26 3.27
CA ASN A 23 -10.10 7.05 4.07
C ASN A 23 -9.85 5.74 3.32
N ARG A 24 -9.71 5.73 1.99
CA ARG A 24 -9.52 4.48 1.21
C ARG A 24 -8.22 3.75 1.59
N LEU A 25 -7.18 4.47 2.02
CA LEU A 25 -5.88 3.89 2.40
C LEU A 25 -5.73 3.65 3.91
N ARG A 26 -6.78 3.90 4.71
CA ARG A 26 -6.73 3.85 6.18
C ARG A 26 -6.16 2.56 6.76
N ARG A 27 -6.43 1.41 6.12
CA ARG A 27 -5.95 0.09 6.58
C ARG A 27 -4.42 0.00 6.50
N ILE A 28 -3.88 0.45 5.37
CA ILE A 28 -2.45 0.52 5.05
C ILE A 28 -1.77 1.49 6.01
N ASP A 29 -2.32 2.69 6.19
CA ASP A 29 -1.76 3.72 7.07
C ASP A 29 -1.62 3.20 8.51
N ARG A 30 -2.63 2.46 8.99
CA ARG A 30 -2.61 1.83 10.32
C ARG A 30 -1.62 0.67 10.41
N TRP A 31 -1.33 0.01 9.28
CA TRP A 31 -0.31 -1.02 9.22
C TRP A 31 1.09 -0.37 9.30
N ILE A 32 1.33 0.67 8.47
CA ILE A 32 2.56 1.47 8.47
C ILE A 32 2.85 2.09 9.84
N ALA A 33 1.83 2.66 10.51
CA ALA A 33 1.97 3.28 11.83
C ALA A 33 2.55 2.34 12.91
N ARG A 34 2.44 1.02 12.72
CA ARG A 34 2.96 0.00 13.64
C ARG A 34 4.27 -0.61 13.16
N HIS A 35 4.68 -0.35 11.93
CA HIS A 35 5.82 -0.99 11.32
C HIS A 35 7.13 -0.57 12.01
N PRO A 36 8.05 -1.52 12.31
CA PRO A 36 9.32 -1.19 12.95
C PRO A 36 10.15 -0.13 12.20
N ALA A 37 10.15 -0.15 10.86
CA ALA A 37 10.85 0.84 10.04
C ALA A 37 10.46 2.29 10.39
N LEU A 38 9.17 2.56 10.64
CA LEU A 38 8.71 3.86 11.09
C LEU A 38 8.91 4.07 12.60
N ARG A 39 8.63 3.04 13.41
CA ARG A 39 8.64 3.19 14.88
C ARG A 39 10.03 3.32 15.47
N ARG A 40 11.07 2.80 14.81
CA ARG A 40 12.44 2.72 15.34
C ARG A 40 13.43 3.63 14.64
N THR A 41 13.09 4.19 13.48
CA THR A 41 13.99 5.10 12.75
C THR A 41 14.29 6.36 13.57
N ALA A 42 15.53 6.84 13.52
CA ALA A 42 15.88 8.16 14.05
C ALA A 42 15.27 9.29 13.21
N ASP A 43 15.02 9.03 11.92
CA ASP A 43 14.46 9.98 10.97
C ASP A 43 13.11 9.43 10.40
N PRO A 44 11.94 9.85 10.94
CA PRO A 44 10.61 9.38 10.52
C PRO A 44 10.09 10.09 9.27
N PHE A 45 10.95 10.20 8.25
CA PHE A 45 10.57 10.76 6.96
C PHE A 45 9.84 9.73 6.10
N VAL A 46 8.67 10.09 5.60
CA VAL A 46 7.78 9.21 4.83
C VAL A 46 7.43 9.86 3.49
N VAL A 47 7.40 9.05 2.44
CA VAL A 47 6.97 9.49 1.10
C VAL A 47 5.66 8.80 0.72
N ASP A 48 4.71 9.56 0.20
CA ASP A 48 3.53 9.04 -0.52
C ASP A 48 3.68 9.34 -2.02
N LEU A 49 3.96 8.29 -2.80
CA LEU A 49 4.16 8.40 -4.23
C LEU A 49 2.87 8.11 -4.99
N GLY A 50 2.51 9.00 -5.92
CA GLY A 50 1.32 8.84 -6.74
C GLY A 50 0.03 9.17 -5.99
N TYR A 51 0.05 10.20 -5.12
CA TYR A 51 -1.05 10.48 -4.20
C TYR A 51 -2.39 10.81 -4.89
N GLY A 52 -2.36 11.14 -6.18
CA GLY A 52 -3.55 11.30 -7.02
C GLY A 52 -4.10 12.73 -7.05
N ALA A 53 -5.42 12.87 -7.15
CA ALA A 53 -6.06 14.12 -7.55
C ALA A 53 -6.00 15.27 -6.51
N SER A 54 -5.79 14.95 -5.23
CA SER A 54 -5.83 15.89 -4.11
C SER A 54 -4.85 15.53 -2.98
N ALA A 55 -4.60 16.49 -2.08
CA ALA A 55 -3.74 16.35 -0.91
C ALA A 55 -4.25 15.35 0.16
N VAL A 56 -5.50 14.89 0.04
CA VAL A 56 -6.23 14.18 1.11
C VAL A 56 -5.50 12.93 1.58
N THR A 57 -4.98 12.09 0.67
CA THR A 57 -4.29 10.84 1.02
C THR A 57 -2.99 11.05 1.76
N VAL A 58 -2.28 12.14 1.49
CA VAL A 58 -1.02 12.50 2.16
C VAL A 58 -1.28 13.06 3.55
N LEU A 59 -2.27 13.96 3.66
CA LEU A 59 -2.72 14.52 4.94
C LEU A 59 -3.30 13.44 5.87
N GLU A 60 -4.05 12.49 5.31
CA GLU A 60 -4.56 11.34 6.04
C GLU A 60 -3.48 10.39 6.53
N LEU A 61 -2.46 10.16 5.71
CA LEU A 61 -1.29 9.37 6.09
C LEU A 61 -0.61 10.04 7.28
N GLU A 62 -0.25 11.30 7.15
CA GLU A 62 0.42 12.08 8.20
C GLU A 62 -0.37 12.05 9.51
N ARG A 63 -1.67 12.38 9.47
CA ARG A 63 -2.55 12.38 10.64
C ARG A 63 -2.55 11.04 11.39
N ARG A 64 -2.43 9.92 10.66
CA ARG A 64 -2.44 8.57 11.24
C ARG A 64 -1.08 8.18 11.78
N LEU A 65 -0.01 8.48 11.04
CA LEU A 65 1.34 8.16 11.46
C LEU A 65 1.76 9.00 12.67
N ARG A 66 1.31 10.25 12.76
CA ARG A 66 1.59 11.18 13.86
C ARG A 66 1.21 10.61 15.23
N LEU A 67 0.18 9.77 15.30
CA LEU A 67 -0.23 9.10 16.54
C LEU A 67 0.83 8.13 17.09
N ALA A 68 1.68 7.57 16.23
CA ALA A 68 2.75 6.66 16.61
C ALA A 68 4.14 7.35 16.61
N ARG A 69 4.31 8.37 15.77
CA ARG A 69 5.52 9.18 15.61
C ARG A 69 5.13 10.66 15.50
N PRO A 70 5.03 11.40 16.62
CA PRO A 70 4.62 12.81 16.60
C PRO A 70 5.51 13.71 15.72
N ASP A 71 6.75 13.28 15.51
CA ASP A 71 7.80 13.90 14.71
C ASP A 71 7.80 13.47 13.23
N VAL A 72 6.81 12.67 12.78
CA VAL A 72 6.72 12.23 11.37
C VAL A 72 6.64 13.41 10.41
N GLU A 73 7.34 13.32 9.29
CA GLU A 73 7.23 14.25 8.17
C GLU A 73 6.83 13.48 6.92
N VAL A 74 5.84 13.98 6.18
CA VAL A 74 5.30 13.31 4.99
C VAL A 74 5.46 14.19 3.75
N LEU A 75 6.13 13.64 2.73
CA LEU A 75 6.23 14.24 1.40
C LEU A 75 5.29 13.53 0.43
N GLY A 76 4.35 14.27 -0.15
CA GLY A 76 3.55 13.83 -1.29
C GLY A 76 4.28 14.06 -2.61
N LEU A 77 4.45 13.02 -3.41
CA LEU A 77 5.01 13.09 -4.76
C LEU A 77 3.96 12.74 -5.81
N GLU A 78 3.85 13.57 -6.85
CA GLU A 78 2.99 13.33 -8.01
C GLU A 78 3.64 13.81 -9.30
N ILE A 79 3.40 13.10 -10.41
CA ILE A 79 4.00 13.42 -11.72
C ILE A 79 3.35 14.61 -12.41
N ASP A 80 2.04 14.80 -12.20
CA ASP A 80 1.22 15.86 -12.81
C ASP A 80 1.40 17.18 -12.04
N PRO A 81 1.99 18.22 -12.65
CA PRO A 81 2.21 19.51 -11.99
C PRO A 81 0.91 20.19 -11.54
N ALA A 82 -0.21 19.97 -12.24
CA ALA A 82 -1.49 20.56 -11.86
C ALA A 82 -2.05 19.90 -10.58
N ARG A 83 -1.80 18.60 -10.36
CA ARG A 83 -2.13 17.91 -9.09
C ARG A 83 -1.23 18.39 -7.95
N VAL A 84 0.04 18.66 -8.23
CA VAL A 84 0.99 19.25 -7.27
C VAL A 84 0.52 20.62 -6.82
N GLU A 85 0.15 21.49 -7.76
CA GLU A 85 -0.30 22.84 -7.42
C GLU A 85 -1.61 22.82 -6.63
N ARG A 86 -2.59 22.00 -7.05
CA ARG A 86 -3.84 21.82 -6.27
C ARG A 86 -3.57 21.36 -4.84
N ALA A 87 -2.66 20.41 -4.65
CA ALA A 87 -2.33 19.91 -3.31
C ALA A 87 -1.68 21.00 -2.44
N ARG A 88 -0.83 21.86 -3.02
CA ARG A 88 -0.26 23.02 -2.33
C ARG A 88 -1.31 24.05 -1.94
N THR A 89 -2.22 24.39 -2.85
CA THR A 89 -3.36 25.26 -2.53
C THR A 89 -4.19 24.68 -1.37
N GLN A 90 -4.51 23.38 -1.42
CA GLN A 90 -5.22 22.71 -0.34
C GLN A 90 -4.45 22.74 0.98
N LEU A 91 -3.12 22.61 0.96
CA LEU A 91 -2.30 22.73 2.15
C LEU A 91 -2.38 24.15 2.76
N VAL A 92 -2.46 25.21 1.95
CA VAL A 92 -2.69 26.59 2.45
C VAL A 92 -4.02 26.68 3.21
N GLU A 93 -5.09 26.06 2.68
CA GLU A 93 -6.39 25.98 3.37
C GLU A 93 -6.29 25.23 4.71
N VAL A 94 -5.51 24.14 4.75
CA VAL A 94 -5.22 23.39 5.99
C VAL A 94 -4.51 24.29 7.00
N ARG A 95 -3.44 25.00 6.60
CA ARG A 95 -2.70 25.91 7.50
C ARG A 95 -3.56 27.04 8.04
N ALA A 96 -4.52 27.51 7.26
CA ALA A 96 -5.45 28.55 7.68
C ALA A 96 -6.63 28.03 8.53
N GLY A 97 -6.66 26.74 8.87
CA GLY A 97 -7.69 26.15 9.73
C GLY A 97 -9.05 25.98 9.04
N ARG A 98 -9.11 26.02 7.71
CA ARG A 98 -10.35 25.92 6.93
C ARG A 98 -10.73 24.49 6.55
N THR A 99 -10.04 23.50 7.09
CA THR A 99 -10.28 22.07 6.81
C THR A 99 -10.28 21.26 8.10
N ALA A 100 -10.63 19.97 8.02
CA ALA A 100 -10.61 19.05 9.15
C ALA A 100 -9.22 18.47 9.50
N PHE A 101 -8.15 18.90 8.80
CA PHE A 101 -6.78 18.49 9.08
C PHE A 101 -6.10 19.50 10.01
N ALA A 102 -5.12 19.03 10.79
CA ALA A 102 -4.42 19.86 11.75
C ALA A 102 -3.63 20.98 11.04
N THR A 103 -3.72 22.22 11.55
CA THR A 103 -3.04 23.38 10.99
C THR A 103 -1.51 23.24 11.03
N ASP A 104 -1.00 22.38 11.90
CA ASP A 104 0.41 22.04 12.09
C ASP A 104 0.80 20.69 11.45
N ALA A 105 -0.04 20.07 10.59
CA ALA A 105 0.28 18.82 9.86
C ALA A 105 1.68 18.87 9.21
N HIS A 106 2.56 17.88 9.35
CA HIS A 106 3.93 17.95 8.81
C HIS A 106 3.97 17.43 7.37
N VAL A 107 3.29 18.13 6.47
CA VAL A 107 3.11 17.72 5.07
C VAL A 107 3.73 18.73 4.10
N SER A 108 4.36 18.21 3.05
CA SER A 108 4.82 18.98 1.89
C SER A 108 4.52 18.24 0.58
N PHE A 109 4.56 18.97 -0.54
CA PHE A 109 4.24 18.43 -1.87
C PHE A 109 5.28 18.84 -2.92
N ALA A 110 5.75 17.88 -3.70
CA ALA A 110 6.67 18.10 -4.80
C ALA A 110 6.31 17.25 -6.01
N ARG A 111 6.86 17.65 -7.17
CA ARG A 111 6.75 16.86 -8.39
C ARG A 111 7.77 15.72 -8.33
N GLY A 112 7.35 14.52 -8.66
CA GLY A 112 8.25 13.37 -8.73
C GLY A 112 7.56 12.06 -9.10
N GLY A 113 8.38 11.09 -9.49
CA GLY A 113 8.05 9.72 -9.86
C GLY A 113 8.96 8.70 -9.14
N PHE A 114 9.36 7.64 -9.83
CA PHE A 114 10.21 6.57 -9.27
C PHE A 114 11.63 7.02 -8.91
N GLU A 115 12.05 8.20 -9.34
CA GLU A 115 13.30 8.82 -8.89
C GLU A 115 13.22 9.34 -7.46
N VAL A 116 12.01 9.49 -6.90
CA VAL A 116 11.72 9.90 -5.52
C VAL A 116 12.55 11.11 -5.10
N PRO A 117 12.33 12.29 -5.70
CA PRO A 117 13.11 13.48 -5.38
C PRO A 117 12.79 13.94 -3.96
N THR A 118 13.79 13.91 -3.08
CA THR A 118 13.66 14.30 -1.67
C THR A 118 14.53 15.50 -1.34
N PRO A 119 14.12 16.35 -0.38
CA PRO A 119 14.92 17.48 0.07
C PRO A 119 16.32 17.02 0.51
N ARG A 120 17.37 17.60 -0.06
CA ARG A 120 18.78 17.32 0.29
C ARG A 120 19.16 15.83 0.24
N GLY A 121 18.47 15.03 -0.57
CA GLY A 121 18.73 13.59 -0.68
C GLY A 121 18.33 12.77 0.55
N ARG A 122 17.47 13.30 1.42
CA ARG A 122 16.94 12.60 2.60
C ARG A 122 16.30 11.27 2.20
N ARG A 123 16.63 10.18 2.90
CA ARG A 123 16.18 8.83 2.54
C ARG A 123 14.99 8.43 3.42
N PRO A 124 13.78 8.23 2.86
CA PRO A 124 12.59 7.93 3.66
C PRO A 124 12.69 6.56 4.34
N ALA A 125 12.19 6.49 5.57
CA ALA A 125 12.02 5.23 6.29
C ALA A 125 10.85 4.40 5.72
N VAL A 126 9.85 5.06 5.13
CA VAL A 126 8.73 4.40 4.45
C VAL A 126 8.41 5.14 3.15
N LEU A 127 8.27 4.38 2.06
CA LEU A 127 7.69 4.85 0.81
C LEU A 127 6.38 4.09 0.57
N ARG A 128 5.25 4.80 0.48
CA ARG A 128 3.95 4.23 0.11
C ARG A 128 3.69 4.50 -1.37
N ALA A 129 3.37 3.46 -2.15
CA ALA A 129 3.03 3.59 -3.57
C ALA A 129 1.77 2.76 -3.89
N PHE A 130 0.58 3.34 -3.70
CA PHE A 130 -0.69 2.63 -3.90
C PHE A 130 -1.36 2.99 -5.22
N ASN A 131 -1.80 1.96 -5.95
CA ASN A 131 -2.48 2.09 -7.24
C ASN A 131 -1.61 2.71 -8.35
N VAL A 132 -0.28 2.76 -8.16
CA VAL A 132 0.70 3.37 -9.06
C VAL A 132 1.08 2.42 -10.20
N LEU A 133 1.44 1.18 -9.87
CA LEU A 133 1.99 0.22 -10.85
C LEU A 133 0.92 -0.54 -11.66
N ARG A 134 -0.37 -0.24 -11.49
CA ARG A 134 -1.47 -0.99 -12.11
C ARG A 134 -1.43 -0.99 -13.64
N GLN A 135 -0.86 0.05 -14.24
CA GLN A 135 -0.83 0.25 -15.69
C GLN A 135 0.50 -0.16 -16.34
N TYR A 136 1.47 -0.57 -15.53
CA TYR A 136 2.73 -1.09 -16.00
C TYR A 136 2.59 -2.53 -16.45
N ASP A 137 3.53 -3.00 -17.25
CA ASP A 137 3.68 -4.41 -17.55
C ASP A 137 4.30 -5.15 -16.37
N GLU A 138 3.99 -6.44 -16.26
CA GLU A 138 4.43 -7.26 -15.12
C GLU A 138 5.97 -7.28 -14.98
N HIS A 139 6.69 -7.36 -16.10
CA HIS A 139 8.15 -7.38 -16.11
C HIS A 139 8.79 -6.05 -15.66
N GLU A 140 8.06 -4.93 -15.73
CA GLU A 140 8.54 -3.61 -15.31
C GLU A 140 8.47 -3.41 -13.79
N VAL A 141 7.69 -4.23 -13.08
CA VAL A 141 7.42 -4.05 -11.64
C VAL A 141 8.70 -4.17 -10.81
N LYS A 142 9.54 -5.16 -11.13
CA LYS A 142 10.81 -5.39 -10.41
C LYS A 142 11.78 -4.21 -10.56
N ASP A 143 11.87 -3.65 -11.77
CA ASP A 143 12.73 -2.49 -12.03
C ASP A 143 12.20 -1.23 -11.33
N ALA A 144 10.87 -1.04 -11.30
CA ALA A 144 10.25 0.04 -10.55
C ALA A 144 10.53 -0.07 -9.05
N TRP A 145 10.38 -1.27 -8.47
CA TRP A 145 10.75 -1.55 -7.08
C TRP A 145 12.22 -1.25 -6.81
N GLY A 146 13.14 -1.70 -7.66
CA GLY A 146 14.58 -1.43 -7.52
C GLY A 146 14.89 0.07 -7.50
N ARG A 147 14.31 0.85 -8.42
CA ARG A 147 14.50 2.31 -8.49
C ARG A 147 14.01 3.03 -7.23
N MET A 148 12.81 2.68 -6.75
CA MET A 148 12.25 3.26 -5.53
C MET A 148 13.02 2.83 -4.28
N ALA A 149 13.41 1.56 -4.20
CA ALA A 149 14.10 1.00 -3.04
C ALA A 149 15.49 1.60 -2.83
N GLN A 150 16.22 1.93 -3.90
CA GLN A 150 17.50 2.65 -3.83
C GLN A 150 17.42 4.00 -3.11
N ARG A 151 16.23 4.60 -3.01
CA ARG A 151 15.99 5.88 -2.36
C ARG A 151 15.67 5.76 -0.87
N LEU A 152 15.25 4.58 -0.41
CA LEU A 152 14.87 4.32 0.99
C LEU A 152 16.06 4.41 1.94
N HIS A 153 15.80 4.71 3.21
CA HIS A 153 16.74 4.46 4.30
C HIS A 153 17.21 2.98 4.26
N PRO A 154 18.43 2.61 4.71
CA PRO A 154 18.89 1.21 4.69
C PRO A 154 17.93 0.22 5.37
N ASP A 155 17.32 0.63 6.48
CA ASP A 155 16.27 -0.14 7.18
C ASP A 155 14.84 0.23 6.76
N GLY A 156 14.71 0.97 5.66
CA GLY A 156 13.45 1.47 5.15
C GLY A 156 12.70 0.42 4.33
N ILE A 157 11.41 0.68 4.11
CA ILE A 157 10.54 -0.19 3.32
C ILE A 157 9.75 0.57 2.26
N LEU A 158 9.52 -0.09 1.14
CA LEU A 158 8.50 0.27 0.16
C LEU A 158 7.24 -0.56 0.44
N VAL A 159 6.10 0.12 0.52
CA VAL A 159 4.77 -0.48 0.61
C VAL A 159 4.04 -0.20 -0.70
N GLU A 160 4.13 -1.17 -1.62
CA GLU A 160 3.47 -1.11 -2.93
C GLU A 160 2.20 -1.93 -2.91
N GLY A 161 1.10 -1.41 -3.44
CA GLY A 161 -0.12 -2.19 -3.42
C GLY A 161 -1.28 -1.60 -4.18
N THR A 162 -2.40 -2.31 -4.12
CA THR A 162 -3.63 -1.97 -4.80
C THR A 162 -4.81 -2.06 -3.83
N CYS A 163 -5.80 -1.18 -4.01
CA CYS A 163 -7.06 -1.25 -3.28
C CYS A 163 -8.25 -0.87 -4.17
N ASP A 164 -9.43 -1.35 -3.80
CA ASP A 164 -10.69 -0.85 -4.34
C ASP A 164 -10.95 0.61 -3.95
N GLU A 165 -11.98 1.19 -4.55
CA GLU A 165 -12.34 2.60 -4.47
C GLU A 165 -12.71 2.99 -3.03
N LEU A 166 -13.20 2.04 -2.24
CA LEU A 166 -13.65 2.24 -0.86
C LEU A 166 -12.61 1.82 0.18
N GLY A 167 -11.50 1.17 -0.22
CA GLY A 167 -10.52 0.62 0.72
C GLY A 167 -11.05 -0.55 1.55
N ARG A 168 -11.96 -1.34 0.99
CA ARG A 168 -12.52 -2.56 1.59
C ARG A 168 -11.72 -3.80 1.20
N ILE A 169 -11.10 -3.79 0.03
CA ILE A 169 -10.27 -4.87 -0.50
C ILE A 169 -8.92 -4.24 -0.83
N CYS A 170 -7.92 -4.52 0.01
CA CYS A 170 -6.57 -4.03 -0.19
C CYS A 170 -5.60 -5.19 -0.20
N THR A 171 -4.61 -5.15 -1.08
CA THR A 171 -3.44 -6.03 -1.02
C THR A 171 -2.18 -5.21 -1.22
N TRP A 172 -1.08 -5.59 -0.57
CA TRP A 172 0.20 -4.90 -0.73
C TRP A 172 1.39 -5.78 -0.44
N VAL A 173 2.50 -5.44 -1.10
CA VAL A 173 3.81 -6.03 -0.91
C VAL A 173 4.66 -5.09 -0.08
N GLU A 174 5.33 -5.66 0.91
CA GLU A 174 6.47 -5.01 1.55
C GLU A 174 7.73 -5.35 0.78
N VAL A 175 8.48 -4.34 0.33
CA VAL A 175 9.74 -4.47 -0.38
C VAL A 175 10.84 -3.82 0.46
N GLY A 176 11.95 -4.51 0.66
CA GLY A 176 13.10 -3.99 1.40
C GLY A 176 13.88 -2.94 0.62
N ALA A 177 14.81 -2.25 1.29
CA ALA A 177 15.72 -1.27 0.67
C ALA A 177 16.67 -1.88 -0.39
N ASP A 178 16.83 -3.21 -0.40
CA ASP A 178 17.52 -3.98 -1.45
C ASP A 178 16.66 -4.24 -2.70
N GLY A 179 15.40 -3.79 -2.69
CA GLY A 179 14.44 -4.03 -3.77
C GLY A 179 13.82 -5.43 -3.75
N ALA A 180 14.13 -6.27 -2.75
CA ALA A 180 13.59 -7.60 -2.64
C ALA A 180 12.21 -7.58 -1.94
N PRO A 181 11.17 -8.19 -2.53
CA PRO A 181 9.89 -8.34 -1.85
C PRO A 181 10.00 -9.30 -0.65
N ARG A 182 9.31 -8.97 0.43
CA ARG A 182 9.38 -9.66 1.73
C ARG A 182 8.09 -10.37 2.07
N THR A 183 6.98 -9.68 1.95
CA THR A 183 5.66 -10.22 2.32
C THR A 183 4.58 -9.71 1.38
N LEU A 184 3.52 -10.48 1.23
CA LEU A 184 2.22 -10.02 0.72
C LEU A 184 1.25 -9.94 1.89
N THR A 185 0.54 -8.84 2.02
CA THR A 185 -0.56 -8.68 2.99
C THR A 185 -1.88 -8.47 2.27
N LEU A 186 -2.90 -9.23 2.65
CA LEU A 186 -4.29 -8.99 2.28
C LEU A 186 -5.00 -8.29 3.43
N SER A 187 -5.91 -7.38 3.12
CA SER A 187 -6.77 -6.72 4.10
C SER A 187 -8.18 -6.57 3.56
N LEU A 188 -9.10 -7.36 4.11
CA LEU A 188 -10.48 -7.46 3.65
C LEU A 188 -11.46 -6.88 4.67
N ARG A 189 -12.53 -6.22 4.21
CA ARG A 189 -13.70 -5.94 5.04
C ARG A 189 -14.45 -7.25 5.24
N LEU A 190 -14.38 -7.77 6.46
CA LEU A 190 -15.00 -9.05 6.83
C LEU A 190 -16.53 -8.99 6.88
N ALA A 191 -17.09 -7.83 7.23
CA ALA A 191 -18.54 -7.62 7.14
C ALA A 191 -18.99 -7.73 5.68
N GLU A 192 -19.92 -8.65 5.42
CA GLU A 192 -20.42 -9.02 4.08
C GLU A 192 -19.36 -9.68 3.17
N LEU A 193 -18.25 -10.21 3.71
CA LEU A 193 -17.29 -10.94 2.90
C LEU A 193 -17.89 -12.27 2.43
N ALA A 194 -18.16 -12.40 1.14
CA ALA A 194 -18.61 -13.65 0.54
C ALA A 194 -17.47 -14.68 0.50
N SER A 195 -16.34 -14.29 -0.09
CA SER A 195 -15.16 -15.13 -0.28
C SER A 195 -13.87 -14.29 -0.19
N PRO A 196 -12.81 -14.78 0.47
CA PRO A 196 -11.48 -14.17 0.43
C PRO A 196 -10.87 -14.07 -0.97
N SER A 197 -11.31 -14.90 -1.92
CA SER A 197 -10.84 -14.90 -3.32
C SER A 197 -11.06 -13.56 -4.02
N ILE A 198 -11.95 -12.70 -3.50
CA ILE A 198 -12.10 -11.31 -3.97
C ILE A 198 -10.78 -10.51 -3.92
N ALA A 199 -9.83 -10.92 -3.08
CA ALA A 199 -8.48 -10.35 -3.04
C ALA A 199 -7.75 -10.42 -4.40
N ALA A 200 -8.06 -11.44 -5.22
CA ALA A 200 -7.47 -11.64 -6.54
C ALA A 200 -7.60 -10.40 -7.44
N GLU A 201 -8.76 -9.74 -7.41
CA GLU A 201 -9.05 -8.56 -8.24
C GLU A 201 -8.20 -7.34 -7.89
N ARG A 202 -7.54 -7.36 -6.73
CA ARG A 202 -6.74 -6.27 -6.21
C ARG A 202 -5.34 -6.71 -5.85
N LEU A 203 -4.87 -7.85 -6.39
CA LEU A 203 -3.47 -8.25 -6.29
C LEU A 203 -2.57 -7.19 -6.95
N PRO A 204 -1.33 -7.00 -6.46
CA PRO A 204 -0.39 -6.08 -7.07
C PRO A 204 0.02 -6.60 -8.45
N LYS A 205 0.54 -5.70 -9.31
CA LYS A 205 0.81 -6.05 -10.71
C LYS A 205 1.76 -7.25 -10.87
N ALA A 206 2.68 -7.45 -9.92
CA ALA A 206 3.58 -8.60 -9.86
C ALA A 206 2.89 -9.97 -9.68
N LEU A 207 1.62 -10.00 -9.25
CA LEU A 207 0.91 -11.23 -8.90
C LEU A 207 -0.43 -11.40 -9.61
N ILE A 208 -1.08 -10.32 -10.06
CA ILE A 208 -2.47 -10.37 -10.53
C ILE A 208 -2.67 -11.28 -11.74
N HIS A 209 -1.75 -11.27 -12.71
CA HIS A 209 -1.81 -12.17 -13.88
C HIS A 209 -1.27 -13.57 -13.56
N ARG A 210 -0.60 -13.74 -12.42
CA ARG A 210 -0.08 -15.00 -11.91
C ARG A 210 -1.08 -15.74 -11.04
N ASN A 211 -2.27 -15.21 -10.83
CA ASN A 211 -3.32 -15.93 -10.10
C ASN A 211 -4.02 -16.97 -11.00
N VAL A 212 -3.26 -17.98 -11.44
CA VAL A 212 -3.71 -19.08 -12.30
C VAL A 212 -3.27 -20.44 -11.73
N PRO A 213 -3.95 -21.55 -12.05
CA PRO A 213 -3.54 -22.88 -11.60
C PRO A 213 -2.07 -23.17 -11.92
N GLY A 214 -1.33 -23.68 -10.93
CA GLY A 214 0.11 -23.94 -11.04
C GLY A 214 1.00 -22.83 -10.49
N GLU A 215 0.46 -21.66 -10.17
CA GLU A 215 1.19 -20.57 -9.52
C GLU A 215 0.98 -20.55 -8.01
N ALA A 216 2.02 -20.15 -7.27
CA ALA A 216 2.01 -20.23 -5.80
C ALA A 216 1.00 -19.27 -5.15
N VAL A 217 0.80 -18.07 -5.73
CA VAL A 217 -0.22 -17.12 -5.26
C VAL A 217 -1.64 -17.66 -5.45
N HIS A 218 -1.88 -18.42 -6.52
CA HIS A 218 -3.16 -19.07 -6.76
C HIS A 218 -3.43 -20.16 -5.72
N ASP A 219 -2.42 -21.00 -5.44
CA ASP A 219 -2.51 -22.02 -4.39
C ASP A 219 -2.80 -21.41 -3.01
N PHE A 220 -2.15 -20.29 -2.67
CA PHE A 220 -2.41 -19.56 -1.43
C PHE A 220 -3.85 -19.05 -1.33
N LEU A 221 -4.37 -18.38 -2.37
CA LEU A 221 -5.74 -17.85 -2.35
C LEU A 221 -6.77 -18.98 -2.32
N ARG A 222 -6.54 -20.08 -3.04
CA ARG A 222 -7.40 -21.26 -3.02
C ARG A 222 -7.41 -21.94 -1.66
N ALA A 223 -6.26 -22.05 -0.99
CA ALA A 223 -6.17 -22.59 0.36
C ALA A 223 -6.95 -21.70 1.35
N LEU A 224 -6.76 -20.38 1.28
CA LEU A 224 -7.47 -19.43 2.13
C LEU A 224 -9.00 -19.50 1.94
N ASP A 225 -9.47 -19.58 0.70
CA ASP A 225 -10.89 -19.73 0.40
C ASP A 225 -11.47 -21.07 0.87
N GLY A 226 -10.69 -22.14 0.75
CA GLY A 226 -11.02 -23.47 1.28
C GLY A 226 -11.20 -23.45 2.80
N GLU A 227 -10.28 -22.85 3.54
CA GLU A 227 -10.40 -22.74 5.01
C GLU A 227 -11.52 -21.78 5.43
N TRP A 228 -11.76 -20.71 4.68
CA TRP A 228 -12.91 -19.84 4.90
C TRP A 228 -14.24 -20.57 4.74
N THR A 229 -14.33 -21.45 3.74
CA THR A 229 -15.50 -22.30 3.49
C THR A 229 -15.67 -23.33 4.61
N ARG A 230 -14.60 -24.01 5.04
CA ARG A 230 -14.64 -24.95 6.17
C ARG A 230 -15.01 -24.28 7.50
N ALA A 231 -14.63 -23.04 7.71
CA ALA A 231 -14.94 -22.29 8.92
C ALA A 231 -16.41 -21.82 9.02
N VAL A 232 -17.31 -22.23 8.11
CA VAL A 232 -18.71 -21.77 8.07
C VAL A 232 -19.46 -21.98 9.39
N ASP A 233 -19.17 -23.05 10.13
CA ASP A 233 -19.81 -23.35 11.42
C ASP A 233 -19.55 -22.26 12.47
N THR A 234 -18.44 -21.53 12.34
CA THR A 234 -18.10 -20.41 13.24
C THR A 234 -18.72 -19.08 12.82
N ALA A 235 -19.44 -19.03 11.69
CA ALA A 235 -20.06 -17.81 11.17
C ALA A 235 -21.11 -17.21 12.11
N SER A 236 -21.78 -18.04 12.91
CA SER A 236 -22.75 -17.62 13.93
C SER A 236 -22.13 -16.70 15.01
N PHE A 237 -20.82 -16.82 15.26
CA PHE A 237 -20.05 -15.96 16.17
C PHE A 237 -19.52 -14.68 15.50
N GLY A 238 -19.88 -14.47 14.23
CA GLY A 238 -19.54 -13.29 13.45
C GLY A 238 -18.33 -13.47 12.52
N PRO A 239 -18.18 -12.57 11.54
CA PRO A 239 -17.22 -12.75 10.45
C PRO A 239 -15.76 -12.66 10.90
N VAL A 240 -15.48 -11.97 12.01
CA VAL A 240 -14.14 -11.94 12.63
C VAL A 240 -13.75 -13.31 13.18
N GLN A 241 -14.68 -14.02 13.82
CA GLN A 241 -14.40 -15.34 14.38
C GLN A 241 -14.18 -16.36 13.26
N ARG A 242 -15.02 -16.31 12.22
CA ARG A 242 -14.83 -17.11 10.99
C ARG A 242 -13.48 -16.88 10.34
N TRP A 243 -13.07 -15.61 10.20
CA TRP A 243 -11.77 -15.27 9.63
C TRP A 243 -10.61 -15.82 10.46
N ARG A 244 -10.67 -15.68 11.78
CA ARG A 244 -9.64 -16.22 12.68
C ARG A 244 -9.55 -17.75 12.60
N ALA A 245 -10.69 -18.44 12.63
CA ALA A 245 -10.74 -19.89 12.50
C ALA A 245 -10.12 -20.37 11.18
N ALA A 246 -10.43 -19.70 10.06
CA ALA A 246 -9.82 -20.00 8.77
C ALA A 246 -8.30 -19.80 8.79
N LEU A 247 -7.80 -18.71 9.38
CA LEU A 247 -6.37 -18.44 9.46
C LEU A 247 -5.61 -19.33 10.45
N ASP A 248 -6.26 -19.76 11.54
CA ASP A 248 -5.75 -20.78 12.44
C ASP A 248 -5.58 -22.12 11.69
N ALA A 249 -6.57 -22.50 10.88
CA ALA A 249 -6.52 -23.71 10.05
C ALA A 249 -5.45 -23.61 8.95
N MET A 250 -5.31 -22.46 8.30
CA MET A 250 -4.20 -22.18 7.35
C MET A 250 -2.83 -22.43 8.01
N HIS A 251 -2.66 -21.97 9.26
CA HIS A 251 -1.41 -22.19 10.00
C HIS A 251 -1.17 -23.68 10.30
N ALA A 252 -2.21 -24.38 10.73
CA ALA A 252 -2.14 -25.82 11.01
C ALA A 252 -1.84 -26.67 9.75
N THR A 253 -2.26 -26.21 8.56
CA THR A 253 -2.03 -26.89 7.28
C THR A 253 -0.72 -26.48 6.60
N GLY A 254 0.16 -25.77 7.30
CA GLY A 254 1.53 -25.50 6.86
C GLY A 254 1.76 -24.15 6.17
N TRP A 255 0.77 -23.26 6.13
CA TRP A 255 0.98 -21.89 5.69
C TRP A 255 1.41 -21.00 6.87
N PRO A 256 2.64 -20.47 6.90
CA PRO A 256 3.12 -19.60 7.98
C PRO A 256 2.56 -18.19 7.85
N VAL A 257 1.23 -18.04 7.93
CA VAL A 257 0.56 -16.74 7.92
C VAL A 257 0.86 -15.95 9.20
N HIS A 258 1.10 -14.65 9.05
CA HIS A 258 1.52 -13.76 10.12
C HIS A 258 0.44 -12.73 10.47
N GLY A 259 0.75 -11.87 11.44
CA GLY A 259 -0.09 -10.74 11.79
C GLY A 259 -1.31 -11.09 12.66
N ARG A 260 -1.21 -12.13 13.52
CA ARG A 260 -2.31 -12.60 14.40
C ARG A 260 -3.04 -11.46 15.15
N ALA A 261 -2.29 -10.48 15.63
CA ALA A 261 -2.85 -9.30 16.31
C ALA A 261 -3.77 -8.41 15.43
N ARG A 262 -3.70 -8.56 14.11
CA ARG A 262 -4.44 -7.81 13.10
C ARG A 262 -5.50 -8.64 12.37
N TRP A 263 -5.59 -9.95 12.60
CA TRP A 263 -6.63 -10.78 11.99
C TRP A 263 -8.03 -10.27 12.27
N ARG A 264 -8.29 -9.69 13.45
CA ARG A 264 -9.59 -9.06 13.75
C ARG A 264 -9.98 -7.91 12.82
N LEU A 265 -9.01 -7.35 12.09
CA LEU A 265 -9.22 -6.30 11.11
C LEU A 265 -9.42 -6.86 9.70
N GLY A 266 -9.40 -8.19 9.53
CA GLY A 266 -9.45 -8.87 8.23
C GLY A 266 -8.11 -8.90 7.50
N GLU A 267 -7.01 -8.81 8.24
CA GLU A 267 -5.66 -8.82 7.67
C GLU A 267 -5.01 -10.19 7.80
N VAL A 268 -4.25 -10.59 6.78
CA VAL A 268 -3.36 -11.76 6.77
C VAL A 268 -2.11 -11.43 5.97
N THR A 269 -0.94 -11.80 6.49
CA THR A 269 0.35 -11.59 5.83
C THR A 269 0.99 -12.95 5.55
N VAL A 270 1.58 -13.13 4.37
CA VAL A 270 2.30 -14.35 3.98
C VAL A 270 3.70 -13.98 3.48
N PRO A 271 4.75 -14.76 3.80
CA PRO A 271 6.09 -14.56 3.24
C PRO A 271 6.07 -14.60 1.71
N TRP A 272 6.76 -13.65 1.07
CA TRP A 272 6.83 -13.57 -0.39
C TRP A 272 7.37 -14.85 -1.02
N SER A 273 8.36 -15.49 -0.38
CA SER A 273 8.97 -16.74 -0.87
C SER A 273 7.98 -17.89 -1.08
N LEU A 274 6.80 -17.84 -0.48
CA LEU A 274 5.75 -18.85 -0.63
C LEU A 274 4.72 -18.51 -1.70
N ILE A 275 4.72 -17.28 -2.22
CA ILE A 275 3.76 -16.79 -3.21
C ILE A 275 4.44 -16.13 -4.41
N ALA A 276 5.77 -16.19 -4.49
CA ALA A 276 6.54 -15.68 -5.61
C ALA A 276 6.07 -16.37 -6.90
N PRO A 277 5.97 -15.63 -8.02
CA PRO A 277 5.74 -16.23 -9.33
C PRO A 277 6.75 -17.34 -9.61
N ARG A 278 6.28 -18.45 -10.19
CA ARG A 278 7.16 -19.49 -10.70
C ARG A 278 7.73 -19.05 -12.06
N ASP A 279 8.96 -19.46 -12.33
CA ASP A 279 9.61 -19.25 -13.62
C ASP A 279 8.95 -20.10 -14.73
#